data_AF-A0A2N4XGV5-F1
#
_entry.id   AF-A0A2N4XGV5-F1
#
_cell.length_a   1.000
_cell.length_b   1.000
_cell.length_c   1.000
_cell.angle_alpha   90.00
_cell.angle_beta   90.00
_cell.angle_gamma   90.00
#
_symmetry.space_group_name_H-M   'P 1'
#
loop_
_entity.id
_entity.type
_entity.pdbx_description
1 polymer ?
#
loop_
_entity_poly.entity_id
_entity_poly.type
_entity_poly.pdbx_seq_one_letter_code
_entity_poly.pdbx_strand_id
1 'polypeptide(L)'
;MKKVSFFVSAFLISTLSFAQTAEDVINNYVKAIGGKEAISKLKDLTMNLTGEVQGASLEVVVQKKSPGKFLQAISVVGMGEVQKQVYDGTKVRASGMQGSEDITDPEKVKAVAMQAYIAPEAEYTSLGAKLNYVGKEKINNADAHKIEVTIGAVKMTEYYDTTTGLKVRQSLTAETPMGSQTIITDFSDYKDVSGVKMPYKLNQDLGMAQLELKVDKITVNTNLADSLFEIK
;
A
#
# COMPACT_ATOMS: atom_id res chain seq x y z
N MET A 1 37.61 -40.34 -55.65
CA MET A 1 36.41 -40.16 -54.81
C MET A 1 36.85 -39.66 -53.43
N LYS A 2 36.80 -38.34 -53.18
CA LYS A 2 37.11 -37.75 -51.86
C LYS A 2 35.80 -37.37 -51.18
N LYS A 3 35.50 -37.98 -50.03
CA LYS A 3 34.32 -37.68 -49.22
C LYS A 3 34.57 -36.39 -48.42
N VAL A 4 33.78 -35.36 -48.67
CA VAL A 4 33.76 -34.13 -47.88
C VAL A 4 32.73 -34.32 -46.77
N SER A 5 33.16 -34.25 -45.52
CA SER A 5 32.29 -34.34 -44.35
C SER A 5 31.89 -32.92 -43.93
N PHE A 6 30.60 -32.61 -44.00
CA PHE A 6 30.04 -31.36 -43.48
C PHE A 6 29.77 -31.52 -41.98
N PHE A 7 30.51 -30.78 -41.15
CA PHE A 7 30.16 -30.58 -39.74
C PHE A 7 29.15 -29.43 -39.65
N VAL A 8 27.88 -29.75 -39.41
CA VAL A 8 26.87 -28.77 -39.02
C VAL A 8 27.07 -28.51 -37.52
N SER A 9 27.66 -27.36 -37.19
CA SER A 9 27.74 -26.89 -35.81
C SER A 9 26.41 -26.23 -35.46
N ALA A 10 25.61 -26.88 -34.61
CA ALA A 10 24.38 -26.32 -34.06
C ALA A 10 24.74 -25.35 -32.92
N PHE A 11 24.59 -24.05 -33.17
CA PHE A 11 24.69 -23.02 -32.14
C PHE A 11 23.34 -22.95 -31.41
N LEU A 12 23.26 -23.53 -30.20
CA LEU A 12 22.13 -23.29 -29.30
C LEU A 12 22.23 -21.86 -28.77
N ILE A 13 21.42 -20.95 -29.31
CA ILE A 13 21.16 -19.66 -28.68
C ILE A 13 20.18 -19.94 -27.53
N SER A 14 20.70 -20.09 -26.32
CA SER A 14 19.87 -20.09 -25.11
C SER A 14 19.31 -18.67 -24.93
N THR A 15 18.03 -18.49 -25.24
CA THR A 15 17.32 -17.28 -24.82
C THR A 15 17.31 -17.28 -23.29
N LEU A 16 18.10 -16.41 -22.68
CA LEU A 16 17.98 -16.08 -21.27
C LEU A 16 16.58 -15.49 -21.06
N SER A 17 15.64 -16.36 -20.68
CA SER A 17 14.38 -15.90 -20.10
C SER A 17 14.74 -15.30 -18.75
N PHE A 18 14.88 -13.98 -18.67
CA PHE A 18 14.92 -13.29 -17.38
C PHE A 18 13.60 -13.58 -16.68
N ALA A 19 13.62 -14.53 -15.76
CA ALA A 19 12.46 -14.82 -14.92
C ALA A 19 12.19 -13.57 -14.09
N GLN A 20 11.01 -12.99 -14.27
CA GLN A 20 10.53 -11.85 -13.49
C GLN A 20 10.56 -12.24 -11.99
N THR A 21 11.35 -11.51 -11.18
CA THR A 21 11.37 -11.71 -9.73
C THR A 21 10.36 -10.80 -9.03
N ALA A 22 10.02 -11.12 -7.78
CA ALA A 22 9.14 -10.27 -6.98
C ALA A 22 9.80 -8.92 -6.67
N GLU A 23 11.09 -8.95 -6.39
CA GLU A 23 11.94 -7.77 -6.15
C GLU A 23 11.93 -6.84 -7.36
N ASP A 24 12.02 -7.38 -8.57
CA ASP A 24 11.94 -6.60 -9.80
C ASP A 24 10.57 -5.93 -9.96
N VAL A 25 9.47 -6.62 -9.63
CA VAL A 25 8.12 -6.03 -9.68
C VAL A 25 7.99 -4.88 -8.69
N ILE A 26 8.41 -5.08 -7.43
CA ILE A 26 8.39 -4.03 -6.40
C ILE A 26 9.29 -2.85 -6.80
N ASN A 27 10.50 -3.12 -7.31
CA ASN A 27 11.41 -2.07 -7.77
C ASN A 27 10.84 -1.30 -8.96
N ASN A 28 10.14 -1.97 -9.88
CA ASN A 28 9.46 -1.33 -11.00
C ASN A 28 8.33 -0.43 -10.52
N TYR A 29 7.54 -0.86 -9.53
CA TYR A 29 6.53 -0.01 -8.90
C TYR A 29 7.16 1.23 -8.25
N VAL A 30 8.19 1.06 -7.42
CA VAL A 30 8.88 2.16 -6.75
C VAL A 30 9.41 3.17 -7.77
N LYS A 31 9.95 2.71 -8.91
CA LYS A 31 10.35 3.58 -10.02
C LYS A 31 9.15 4.27 -10.68
N ALA A 32 8.07 3.53 -10.97
CA ALA A 32 6.87 4.05 -11.64
C ALA A 32 6.19 5.17 -10.85
N ILE A 33 6.23 5.09 -9.51
CA ILE A 33 5.69 6.14 -8.65
C ILE A 33 6.64 7.32 -8.44
N GLY A 34 7.87 7.33 -8.97
CA GLY A 34 8.80 8.47 -8.86
C GLY A 34 10.16 8.16 -8.24
N GLY A 35 10.36 6.95 -7.72
CA GLY A 35 11.64 6.46 -7.20
C GLY A 35 11.91 6.87 -5.74
N LYS A 36 12.87 6.16 -5.12
CA LYS A 36 13.25 6.35 -3.71
C LYS A 36 13.69 7.78 -3.38
N GLU A 37 14.37 8.45 -4.32
CA GLU A 37 14.83 9.83 -4.11
C GLU A 37 13.65 10.80 -3.94
N ALA A 38 12.65 10.75 -4.83
CA ALA A 38 11.46 11.60 -4.74
C ALA A 38 10.67 11.30 -3.46
N ILE A 39 10.49 10.01 -3.13
CA ILE A 39 9.81 9.57 -1.90
C ILE A 39 10.53 10.13 -0.66
N SER A 40 11.87 10.05 -0.60
CA SER A 40 12.66 10.50 0.56
C SER A 40 12.60 12.01 0.82
N LYS A 41 12.22 12.81 -0.20
CA LYS A 41 12.04 14.26 -0.09
C LYS A 41 10.72 14.63 0.58
N LEU A 42 9.78 13.70 0.70
CA LEU A 42 8.51 13.90 1.39
C LEU A 42 8.70 13.63 2.90
N LYS A 43 8.60 14.68 3.71
CA LYS A 43 8.78 14.63 5.17
C LYS A 43 7.46 14.47 5.91
N ASP A 44 6.38 14.98 5.34
CA ASP A 44 5.02 14.76 5.82
C ASP A 44 4.04 14.72 4.65
N LEU A 45 2.86 14.16 4.93
CA LEU A 45 1.75 14.05 4.01
C LEU A 45 0.44 14.20 4.78
N THR A 46 -0.50 14.96 4.22
CA THR A 46 -1.92 14.94 4.58
C THR A 46 -2.72 14.57 3.34
N MET A 47 -3.57 13.56 3.46
CA MET A 47 -4.50 13.11 2.43
C MET A 47 -5.91 13.23 3.00
N ASN A 48 -6.73 14.04 2.34
CA ASN A 48 -8.15 14.17 2.65
C ASN A 48 -8.93 13.36 1.62
N LEU A 49 -9.78 12.47 2.10
CA LEU A 49 -10.65 11.64 1.27
C LEU A 49 -12.10 11.83 1.67
N THR A 50 -12.99 11.72 0.69
CA THR A 50 -14.43 11.62 0.89
C THR A 50 -14.93 10.29 0.35
N GLY A 51 -16.01 9.78 0.92
CA GLY A 51 -16.63 8.55 0.45
C GLY A 51 -18.04 8.39 0.97
N GLU A 52 -18.61 7.21 0.72
CA GLU A 52 -19.94 6.86 1.17
C GLU A 52 -19.97 5.40 1.65
N VAL A 53 -20.59 5.15 2.80
CA VAL A 53 -20.86 3.80 3.29
C VAL A 53 -22.33 3.71 3.68
N GLN A 54 -23.06 2.76 3.08
CA GLN A 54 -24.49 2.52 3.39
C GLN A 54 -25.37 3.79 3.33
N GLY A 55 -25.11 4.71 2.40
CA GLY A 55 -25.87 5.98 2.27
C GLY A 55 -25.37 7.12 3.16
N ALA A 56 -24.38 6.89 4.03
CA ALA A 56 -23.79 7.92 4.88
C ALA A 56 -22.48 8.44 4.27
N SER A 57 -22.37 9.77 4.15
CA SER A 57 -21.14 10.42 3.68
C SER A 57 -20.05 10.37 4.75
N LEU A 58 -18.84 10.00 4.33
CA LEU A 58 -17.65 9.89 5.15
C LEU A 58 -16.60 10.91 4.72
N GLU A 59 -15.87 11.41 5.71
CA GLU A 59 -14.62 12.15 5.52
C GLU A 59 -13.50 11.38 6.22
N VAL A 60 -12.39 11.16 5.52
CA VAL A 60 -11.21 10.48 6.04
C VAL A 60 -10.01 11.40 5.91
N VAL A 61 -9.28 11.56 7.00
CA VAL A 61 -8.01 12.28 7.02
C VAL A 61 -6.91 11.29 7.36
N VAL A 62 -5.93 11.16 6.47
CA VAL A 62 -4.70 10.39 6.70
C VAL A 62 -3.53 11.35 6.76
N GLN A 63 -2.78 11.29 7.86
CA GLN A 63 -1.58 12.07 8.08
C GLN A 63 -0.40 11.17 8.37
N LYS A 64 0.72 11.46 7.72
CA LYS A 64 1.99 10.76 7.91
C LYS A 64 3.09 11.78 8.13
N LYS A 65 3.98 11.53 9.08
CA LYS A 65 5.15 12.40 9.31
C LYS A 65 6.39 11.57 9.62
N SER A 66 7.49 11.89 8.96
CA SER A 66 8.79 11.28 9.24
C SER A 66 9.41 11.86 10.52
N PRO A 67 10.09 11.04 11.35
CA PRO A 67 10.19 9.59 11.25
C PRO A 67 8.98 8.90 11.90
N GLY A 68 8.26 8.08 11.13
CA GLY A 68 7.39 7.02 11.66
C GLY A 68 6.13 7.44 12.42
N LYS A 69 5.51 8.59 12.13
CA LYS A 69 4.23 8.99 12.75
C LYS A 69 3.07 8.81 11.79
N PHE A 70 1.94 8.35 12.31
CA PHE A 70 0.73 8.12 11.53
C PHE A 70 -0.51 8.56 12.32
N LEU A 71 -1.46 9.16 11.61
CA LEU A 71 -2.79 9.43 12.11
C LEU A 71 -3.78 9.12 11.00
N GLN A 72 -4.85 8.42 11.34
CA GLN A 72 -6.03 8.29 10.51
C GLN A 72 -7.24 8.66 11.34
N ALA A 73 -8.08 9.56 10.82
CA ALA A 73 -9.36 9.91 11.41
C ALA A 73 -10.46 9.67 10.37
N ILE A 74 -11.56 9.08 10.80
CA ILE A 74 -12.77 8.84 10.02
C ILE A 74 -13.90 9.60 10.71
N SER A 75 -14.58 10.44 9.94
CA SER A 75 -15.74 11.20 10.38
C SER A 75 -16.94 10.85 9.52
N VAL A 76 -18.12 10.82 10.13
CA VAL A 76 -19.40 10.73 9.42
C VAL A 76 -20.01 12.12 9.42
N VAL A 77 -20.42 12.60 8.24
CA VAL A 77 -21.04 13.93 8.10
C VAL A 77 -22.27 14.01 9.00
N GLY A 78 -22.29 15.00 9.90
CA GLY A 78 -23.36 15.20 10.89
C GLY A 78 -23.16 14.48 12.23
N MET A 79 -22.28 13.48 12.32
CA MET A 79 -21.92 12.81 13.60
C MET A 79 -20.53 13.20 14.12
N GLY A 80 -19.66 13.71 13.25
CA GLY A 80 -18.28 14.07 13.59
C GLY A 80 -17.32 12.87 13.53
N GLU A 81 -16.18 12.97 14.22
CA GLU A 81 -15.16 11.93 14.26
C GLU A 81 -15.69 10.68 14.98
N VAL A 82 -15.81 9.57 14.25
CA VAL A 82 -16.32 8.29 14.78
C VAL A 82 -15.22 7.29 15.08
N GLN A 83 -14.06 7.46 14.44
CA GLN A 83 -12.89 6.63 14.64
C GLN A 83 -11.61 7.45 14.41
N LYS A 84 -10.62 7.24 15.26
CA LYS A 84 -9.28 7.80 15.11
C LYS A 84 -8.23 6.81 15.59
N GLN A 85 -7.22 6.61 14.77
CA GLN A 85 -6.03 5.83 15.10
C GLN A 85 -4.80 6.71 15.00
N VAL A 86 -3.96 6.67 16.02
CA VAL A 86 -2.71 7.43 16.10
C VAL A 86 -1.56 6.49 16.42
N TYR A 87 -0.45 6.67 15.73
CA TYR A 87 0.85 6.07 16.03
C TYR A 87 1.87 7.20 16.22
N ASP A 88 2.42 7.30 17.42
CA ASP A 88 3.36 8.37 17.80
C ASP A 88 4.82 8.10 17.40
N GLY A 89 5.07 6.93 16.79
CA GLY A 89 6.40 6.37 16.51
C GLY A 89 6.79 5.22 17.44
N THR A 90 6.01 4.96 18.49
CA THR A 90 6.24 3.85 19.44
C THR A 90 4.94 3.17 19.86
N LYS A 91 3.94 3.95 20.26
CA LYS A 91 2.64 3.48 20.75
C LYS A 91 1.56 3.71 19.71
N VAL A 92 0.56 2.84 19.71
CA VAL A 92 -0.65 3.01 18.91
C VAL A 92 -1.84 3.15 19.83
N ARG A 93 -2.67 4.15 19.59
CA ARG A 93 -3.98 4.30 20.22
C ARG A 93 -5.06 4.32 19.17
N ALA A 94 -6.10 3.52 19.39
CA ALA A 94 -7.35 3.60 18.67
C ALA A 94 -8.40 4.25 19.58
N SER A 95 -9.26 5.08 19.00
CA SER A 95 -10.36 5.76 19.67
C SER A 95 -11.55 5.83 18.73
N GLY A 96 -12.76 5.83 19.29
CA GLY A 96 -13.98 5.94 18.52
C GLY A 96 -15.20 5.96 19.43
N MET A 97 -16.37 5.70 18.85
CA MET A 97 -17.65 5.76 19.57
C MET A 97 -17.74 4.80 20.77
N GLN A 98 -16.95 3.71 20.78
CA GLN A 98 -16.93 2.71 21.85
C GLN A 98 -15.89 3.01 22.95
N GLY A 99 -15.16 4.14 22.84
CA GLY A 99 -14.09 4.51 23.77
C GLY A 99 -12.71 4.50 23.09
N SER A 100 -11.66 4.43 23.91
CA SER A 100 -10.27 4.42 23.46
C SER A 100 -9.48 3.27 24.07
N GLU A 101 -8.61 2.66 23.27
CA GLU A 101 -7.73 1.58 23.70
C GLU A 101 -6.30 1.77 23.17
N ASP A 102 -5.33 1.34 23.98
CA ASP A 102 -3.94 1.21 23.55
C ASP A 102 -3.72 -0.17 22.93
N ILE A 103 -3.22 -0.17 21.70
CA ILE A 103 -2.81 -1.41 21.04
C ILE A 103 -1.43 -1.76 21.54
N THR A 104 -1.35 -2.78 22.38
CA THR A 104 -0.11 -3.23 23.04
C THR A 104 0.50 -4.48 22.38
N ASP A 105 -0.26 -5.18 21.54
CA ASP A 105 0.24 -6.32 20.75
C ASP A 105 1.34 -5.82 19.78
N PRO A 106 2.59 -6.31 19.91
CA PRO A 106 3.70 -5.84 19.09
C PRO A 106 3.51 -6.03 17.59
N GLU A 107 2.84 -7.11 17.16
CA GLU A 107 2.60 -7.37 15.75
C GLU A 107 1.54 -6.43 15.18
N LYS A 108 0.51 -6.10 15.96
CA LYS A 108 -0.48 -5.08 15.58
C LYS A 108 0.14 -3.68 15.54
N VAL A 109 0.99 -3.33 16.51
CA VAL A 109 1.75 -2.06 16.50
C VAL A 109 2.63 -1.99 15.26
N LYS A 110 3.35 -3.06 14.92
CA LYS A 110 4.18 -3.13 13.71
C LYS A 110 3.36 -2.97 12.43
N ALA A 111 2.17 -3.56 12.37
CA ALA A 111 1.25 -3.40 11.24
C ALA A 111 0.85 -1.94 11.02
N VAL A 112 0.57 -1.20 12.10
CA VAL A 112 0.25 0.23 12.02
C VAL A 112 1.50 1.07 11.72
N ALA A 113 2.66 0.71 12.27
CA ALA A 113 3.91 1.39 11.98
C ALA A 113 4.26 1.37 10.48
N MET A 114 3.92 0.29 9.77
CA MET A 114 4.08 0.24 8.31
C MET A 114 3.24 1.28 7.57
N GLN A 115 2.08 1.67 8.10
CA GLN A 115 1.23 2.70 7.50
C GLN A 115 1.81 4.10 7.62
N ALA A 116 2.76 4.33 8.53
CA ALA A 116 3.45 5.61 8.68
C ALA A 116 4.39 5.93 7.50
N TYR A 117 4.78 4.93 6.71
CA TYR A 117 5.55 5.16 5.48
C TYR A 117 4.64 5.69 4.37
N ILE A 118 5.12 6.68 3.63
CA ILE A 118 4.38 7.26 2.49
C ILE A 118 4.22 6.22 1.39
N ALA A 119 5.29 5.50 1.07
CA ALA A 119 5.32 4.36 0.15
C ALA A 119 6.05 3.19 0.84
N PRO A 120 5.35 2.33 1.61
CA PRO A 120 5.99 1.25 2.36
C PRO A 120 6.77 0.27 1.48
N GLU A 121 6.40 0.12 0.21
CA GLU A 121 7.05 -0.73 -0.77
C GLU A 121 8.52 -0.34 -1.01
N ALA A 122 8.85 0.95 -0.87
CA ALA A 122 10.23 1.43 -0.96
C ALA A 122 11.12 0.95 0.21
N GLU A 123 10.48 0.55 1.31
CA GLU A 123 11.07 0.14 2.58
C GLU A 123 10.91 -1.37 2.85
N TYR A 124 10.35 -2.16 1.93
CA TYR A 124 10.15 -3.60 2.14
C TYR A 124 11.44 -4.35 2.54
N THR A 125 12.57 -4.01 1.95
CA THR A 125 13.86 -4.59 2.35
C THR A 125 14.24 -4.23 3.79
N SER A 126 14.08 -2.96 4.20
CA SER A 126 14.43 -2.51 5.56
C SER A 126 13.45 -3.03 6.61
N LEU A 127 12.20 -3.28 6.21
CA LEU A 127 11.15 -3.88 7.03
C LEU A 127 11.26 -5.41 7.14
N GLY A 128 12.18 -6.05 6.41
CA GLY A 128 12.36 -7.50 6.41
C GLY A 128 11.24 -8.26 5.70
N ALA A 129 10.67 -7.67 4.65
CA ALA A 129 9.64 -8.29 3.84
C ALA A 129 10.15 -9.56 3.14
N LYS A 130 9.34 -10.61 3.18
CA LYS A 130 9.49 -11.78 2.31
C LYS A 130 8.52 -11.64 1.16
N LEU A 131 9.05 -11.67 -0.06
CA LEU A 131 8.29 -11.50 -1.29
C LEU A 131 8.25 -12.84 -2.04
N ASN A 132 7.08 -13.22 -2.53
CA ASN A 132 6.89 -14.40 -3.36
C ASN A 132 6.14 -14.02 -4.64
N TYR A 133 6.78 -14.22 -5.80
CA TYR A 133 6.15 -13.99 -7.10
C TYR A 133 5.26 -15.19 -7.46
N VAL A 134 3.95 -14.98 -7.46
CA VAL A 134 2.99 -16.06 -7.73
C VAL A 134 2.72 -16.22 -9.22
N GLY A 135 2.76 -15.13 -9.97
CA GLY A 135 2.48 -15.14 -11.41
C GLY A 135 1.74 -13.90 -11.88
N LYS A 136 0.97 -14.03 -12.96
CA LYS A 136 0.09 -12.99 -13.47
C LYS A 136 -1.38 -13.36 -13.26
N GLU A 137 -2.20 -12.39 -12.94
CA GLU A 137 -3.65 -12.52 -12.79
C GLU A 137 -4.33 -11.31 -13.44
N LYS A 138 -5.55 -11.49 -13.96
CA LYS A 138 -6.32 -10.38 -14.53
C LYS A 138 -7.03 -9.61 -13.41
N ILE A 139 -6.73 -8.32 -13.31
CA ILE A 139 -7.40 -7.37 -12.42
C ILE A 139 -8.05 -6.30 -13.30
N ASN A 140 -9.37 -6.13 -13.18
CA ASN A 140 -10.12 -5.14 -13.96
C ASN A 140 -9.84 -5.20 -15.48
N ASN A 141 -9.76 -6.42 -16.02
CA ASN A 141 -9.42 -6.76 -17.42
C ASN A 141 -7.99 -6.43 -17.89
N ALA A 142 -7.08 -6.02 -16.99
CA ALA A 142 -5.65 -5.85 -17.27
C ALA A 142 -4.80 -6.93 -16.60
N ASP A 143 -3.69 -7.31 -17.21
CA ASP A 143 -2.76 -8.27 -16.61
C ASP A 143 -1.94 -7.59 -15.50
N ALA A 144 -1.93 -8.18 -14.31
CA ALA A 144 -1.17 -7.72 -13.16
C ALA A 144 -0.27 -8.82 -12.59
N HIS A 145 0.96 -8.46 -12.20
CA HIS A 145 1.85 -9.31 -11.41
C HIS A 145 1.29 -9.48 -10.00
N LYS A 146 1.17 -10.72 -9.54
CA LYS A 146 0.70 -11.09 -8.20
C LYS A 146 1.89 -11.40 -7.30
N ILE A 147 2.02 -10.63 -6.23
CA ILE A 147 3.07 -10.76 -5.22
C ILE A 147 2.42 -11.08 -3.87
N GLU A 148 2.84 -12.16 -3.23
CA GLU A 148 2.56 -12.38 -1.81
C GLU A 148 3.66 -11.71 -0.99
N VAL A 149 3.26 -10.90 -0.02
CA VAL A 149 4.14 -10.12 0.85
C VAL A 149 3.89 -10.53 2.29
N THR A 150 4.97 -10.89 3.00
CA THR A 150 4.93 -11.18 4.44
C THR A 150 5.91 -10.29 5.18
N ILE A 151 5.43 -9.53 6.18
CA ILE A 151 6.23 -8.67 7.05
C ILE A 151 5.84 -8.95 8.50
N GLY A 152 6.67 -9.69 9.24
CA GLY A 152 6.28 -10.21 10.56
C GLY A 152 5.03 -11.10 10.46
N ALA A 153 4.01 -10.81 11.25
CA ALA A 153 2.72 -11.47 11.18
C ALA A 153 1.81 -10.95 10.05
N VAL A 154 2.12 -9.79 9.45
CA VAL A 154 1.30 -9.22 8.39
C VAL A 154 1.52 -10.00 7.09
N LYS A 155 0.42 -10.48 6.51
CA LYS A 155 0.39 -11.14 5.21
C LYS A 155 -0.58 -10.41 4.31
N MET A 156 -0.12 -10.09 3.10
CA MET A 156 -0.94 -9.45 2.08
C MET A 156 -0.56 -9.95 0.70
N THR A 157 -1.49 -9.80 -0.23
CA THR A 157 -1.26 -10.03 -1.65
C THR A 157 -1.40 -8.71 -2.36
N GLU A 158 -0.43 -8.39 -3.21
CA GLU A 158 -0.37 -7.15 -3.97
C GLU A 158 -0.36 -7.47 -5.45
N TYR A 159 -1.00 -6.60 -6.22
CA TYR A 159 -1.16 -6.75 -7.66
C TYR A 159 -0.64 -5.49 -8.33
N TYR A 160 0.29 -5.67 -9.27
CA TYR A 160 0.94 -4.58 -9.99
C TYR A 160 0.69 -4.70 -11.48
N ASP A 161 0.09 -3.69 -12.08
CA ASP A 161 -0.21 -3.68 -13.51
C ASP A 161 1.07 -3.85 -14.34
N THR A 162 1.04 -4.79 -15.29
CA THR A 162 2.23 -5.18 -16.08
C THR A 162 2.68 -4.09 -17.06
N THR A 163 1.82 -3.12 -17.38
CA THR A 163 2.10 -2.07 -18.38
C THR A 163 2.67 -0.82 -17.72
N THR A 164 2.04 -0.37 -16.64
CA THR A 164 2.34 0.87 -15.92
C THR A 164 3.27 0.65 -14.74
N GLY A 165 3.36 -0.59 -14.23
CA GLY A 165 4.05 -0.93 -12.99
C GLY A 165 3.34 -0.47 -11.73
N LEU A 166 2.16 0.16 -11.83
CA LEU A 166 1.43 0.71 -10.68
C LEU A 166 0.72 -0.41 -9.91
N LYS A 167 0.68 -0.28 -8.58
CA LYS A 167 -0.17 -1.12 -7.74
C LYS A 167 -1.63 -0.86 -8.08
N VAL A 168 -2.38 -1.91 -8.40
CA VAL A 168 -3.80 -1.82 -8.78
C VAL A 168 -4.73 -2.48 -7.78
N ARG A 169 -4.23 -3.44 -7.00
CA ARG A 169 -5.00 -4.11 -5.95
C ARG A 169 -4.08 -4.54 -4.81
N GLN A 170 -4.62 -4.53 -3.61
CA GLN A 170 -4.05 -5.19 -2.44
C GLN A 170 -5.17 -5.96 -1.73
N SER A 171 -4.87 -7.14 -1.22
CA SER A 171 -5.75 -7.86 -0.31
C SER A 171 -5.01 -8.21 0.98
N LEU A 172 -5.61 -7.97 2.13
CA LEU A 172 -5.06 -8.37 3.42
C LEU A 172 -6.17 -9.02 4.25
N THR A 173 -5.82 -10.04 5.04
CA THR A 173 -6.75 -10.63 6.00
C THR A 173 -6.53 -9.95 7.35
N ALA A 174 -7.55 -9.26 7.83
CA ALA A 174 -7.55 -8.56 9.11
C ALA A 174 -8.50 -9.25 10.09
N GLU A 175 -8.10 -9.34 11.36
CA GLU A 175 -9.01 -9.69 12.44
C GLU A 175 -9.90 -8.48 12.75
N THR A 176 -11.20 -8.62 12.57
CA THR A 176 -12.21 -7.62 12.91
C THR A 176 -13.02 -8.09 14.12
N PRO A 177 -13.80 -7.22 14.79
CA PRO A 177 -14.75 -7.66 15.82
C PRO A 177 -15.75 -8.72 15.33
N MET A 178 -15.96 -8.83 14.02
CA MET A 178 -16.83 -9.84 13.39
C MET A 178 -16.08 -11.11 12.94
N GLY A 179 -14.80 -11.24 13.27
CA GLY A 179 -13.92 -12.34 12.85
C GLY A 179 -12.94 -11.94 11.75
N SER A 180 -12.19 -12.93 11.26
CA SER A 180 -11.21 -12.75 10.18
C SER A 180 -11.91 -12.35 8.88
N GLN A 181 -11.56 -11.20 8.31
CA GLN A 181 -12.11 -10.69 7.05
C GLN A 181 -11.00 -10.34 6.09
N THR A 182 -11.16 -10.74 4.82
CA THR A 182 -10.28 -10.30 3.75
C THR A 182 -10.77 -8.94 3.25
N ILE A 183 -9.94 -7.92 3.45
CA ILE A 183 -10.14 -6.58 2.91
C ILE A 183 -9.42 -6.52 1.58
N ILE A 184 -10.14 -6.19 0.51
CA ILE A 184 -9.57 -5.92 -0.81
C ILE A 184 -9.62 -4.41 -1.04
N THR A 185 -8.54 -3.82 -1.53
CA THR A 185 -8.49 -2.41 -1.92
C THR A 185 -7.96 -2.30 -3.34
N ASP A 186 -8.76 -1.71 -4.22
CA ASP A 186 -8.33 -1.32 -5.56
C ASP A 186 -7.84 0.11 -5.59
N PHE A 187 -6.76 0.35 -6.32
CA PHE A 187 -6.12 1.66 -6.46
C PHE A 187 -6.21 2.13 -7.90
N SER A 188 -6.65 3.37 -8.11
CA SER A 188 -6.76 3.97 -9.43
C SER A 188 -6.62 5.50 -9.39
N ASP A 189 -6.69 6.14 -10.57
CA ASP A 189 -6.54 7.59 -10.75
C ASP A 189 -5.23 8.12 -10.14
N TYR A 190 -4.09 7.53 -10.51
CA TYR A 190 -2.79 7.95 -10.01
C TYR A 190 -2.43 9.35 -10.53
N LYS A 191 -2.13 10.28 -9.61
CA LYS A 191 -1.70 11.66 -9.93
C LYS A 191 -0.36 11.97 -9.30
N ASP A 192 0.40 12.84 -9.96
CA ASP A 192 1.67 13.33 -9.44
C ASP A 192 1.46 14.29 -8.27
N VAL A 193 2.14 14.04 -7.17
CA VAL A 193 2.18 14.89 -5.98
C VAL A 193 3.64 15.10 -5.59
N SER A 194 4.18 16.25 -5.99
CA SER A 194 5.59 16.60 -5.74
C SER A 194 6.58 15.54 -6.24
N GLY A 195 6.35 15.01 -7.44
CA GLY A 195 7.21 14.01 -8.08
C GLY A 195 6.96 12.57 -7.62
N VAL A 196 5.93 12.33 -6.80
CA VAL A 196 5.50 10.99 -6.40
C VAL A 196 4.07 10.73 -6.87
N LYS A 197 3.83 9.64 -7.61
CA LYS A 197 2.47 9.25 -8.03
C LYS A 197 1.73 8.60 -6.86
N MET A 198 0.54 9.09 -6.58
CA MET A 198 -0.33 8.57 -5.52
C MET A 198 -1.73 8.30 -6.08
N PRO A 199 -2.42 7.24 -5.62
CA PRO A 199 -3.78 6.94 -6.08
C PRO A 199 -4.76 7.98 -5.55
N TYR A 200 -5.65 8.49 -6.41
CA TYR A 200 -6.74 9.39 -6.02
C TYR A 200 -8.09 8.71 -5.89
N LYS A 201 -8.18 7.43 -6.21
CA LYS A 201 -9.40 6.64 -6.02
C LYS A 201 -9.06 5.29 -5.40
N LEU A 202 -9.75 4.96 -4.31
CA LEU A 202 -9.64 3.69 -3.60
C LEU A 202 -11.02 3.06 -3.52
N ASN A 203 -11.16 1.82 -3.97
CA ASN A 203 -12.38 1.04 -3.77
C ASN A 203 -12.07 -0.11 -2.81
N GLN A 204 -12.66 -0.08 -1.63
CA GLN A 204 -12.45 -1.10 -0.61
C GLN A 204 -13.64 -2.04 -0.54
N ASP A 205 -13.37 -3.33 -0.66
CA ASP A 205 -14.32 -4.39 -0.33
C ASP A 205 -13.98 -4.89 1.07
N LEU A 206 -14.88 -4.63 2.02
CA LEU A 206 -14.81 -5.06 3.41
C LEU A 206 -15.61 -6.36 3.65
N GLY A 207 -15.98 -7.08 2.58
CA GLY A 207 -16.82 -8.28 2.61
C GLY A 207 -18.30 -7.98 2.76
N MET A 208 -18.68 -7.24 3.82
CA MET A 208 -20.08 -6.89 4.11
C MET A 208 -20.51 -5.54 3.52
N ALA A 209 -19.54 -4.71 3.13
CA ALA A 209 -19.76 -3.39 2.57
C ALA A 209 -18.68 -3.07 1.55
N GLN A 210 -19.06 -2.30 0.53
CA GLN A 210 -18.13 -1.66 -0.38
C GLN A 210 -18.03 -0.19 -0.02
N LEU A 211 -16.82 0.34 -0.07
CA LEU A 211 -16.51 1.72 0.25
C LEU A 211 -15.68 2.31 -0.89
N GLU A 212 -16.28 3.24 -1.63
CA GLU A 212 -15.56 4.08 -2.60
C GLU A 212 -15.05 5.33 -1.88
N LEU A 213 -13.72 5.52 -1.89
CA LEU A 213 -13.03 6.70 -1.38
C LEU A 213 -12.39 7.47 -2.54
N LYS A 214 -12.61 8.77 -2.59
CA LYS A 214 -11.97 9.71 -3.50
C LYS A 214 -11.07 10.62 -2.71
N VAL A 215 -9.85 10.79 -3.18
CA VAL A 215 -8.91 11.75 -2.60
C VAL A 215 -9.25 13.12 -3.16
N ASP A 216 -9.65 14.04 -2.29
CA ASP A 216 -9.92 15.43 -2.66
C ASP A 216 -8.63 16.23 -2.75
N LYS A 217 -7.70 15.97 -1.83
CA LYS A 217 -6.44 16.71 -1.75
C LYS A 217 -5.35 15.91 -1.06
N ILE A 218 -4.16 15.94 -1.65
CA ILE A 218 -2.91 15.55 -1.00
C ILE A 218 -2.01 16.77 -0.88
N THR A 219 -1.52 17.04 0.33
CA THR A 219 -0.48 18.04 0.59
C THR A 219 0.70 17.39 1.27
N VAL A 220 1.90 17.84 0.94
CA VAL A 220 3.16 17.29 1.46
C VAL A 220 4.09 18.41 1.92
N ASN A 221 5.01 18.09 2.81
CA ASN A 221 6.02 19.02 3.34
C ASN A 221 5.41 20.30 3.95
N THR A 222 4.29 20.14 4.64
CA THR A 222 3.52 21.20 5.31
C THR A 222 3.99 21.48 6.73
N ASN A 223 5.00 20.75 7.22
CA ASN A 223 5.51 20.78 8.58
C ASN A 223 4.42 20.49 9.62
N LEU A 224 3.77 19.33 9.47
CA LEU A 224 2.75 18.87 10.41
C LEU A 224 3.25 18.93 11.86
N ALA A 225 2.45 19.51 12.76
CA ALA A 225 2.81 19.65 14.16
C ALA A 225 2.90 18.27 14.85
N ASP A 226 3.90 18.08 15.72
CA ASP A 226 4.08 16.81 16.44
C ASP A 226 2.94 16.51 17.40
N SER A 227 2.30 17.55 17.93
CA SER A 227 1.14 17.45 18.83
C SER A 227 -0.07 16.76 18.20
N LEU A 228 -0.14 16.67 16.86
CA LEU A 228 -1.19 15.92 16.17
C LEU A 228 -1.11 14.42 16.44
N PHE A 229 0.09 13.92 16.75
CA PHE A 229 0.38 12.50 16.92
C PHE A 229 0.60 12.10 18.38
N GLU A 230 0.42 13.01 19.33
CA GLU A 230 0.63 12.72 20.75
C GLU A 230 -0.47 11.81 21.30
N ILE A 231 -0.06 10.71 21.94
CA ILE A 231 -0.93 9.80 22.67
C ILE A 231 -0.79 10.13 24.17
N LYS A 232 -1.88 10.60 24.78
CA LYS A 232 -1.90 11.08 26.18
C LYS A 232 -2.00 9.98 27.23
#